data_AF-A0A946MRD6-F1
#
_entry.id   AF-A0A946MRD6-F1
#
_cell.length_a   1.000
_cell.length_b   1.000
_cell.length_c   1.000
_cell.angle_alpha   90.00
_cell.angle_beta   90.00
_cell.angle_gamma   90.00
#
_symmetry.space_group_name_H-M   'P 1'
#
loop_
_entity.id
_entity.type
_entity.pdbx_description
1 polymer ?
#
loop_
_entity_poly.entity_id
_entity_poly.type
_entity_poly.pdbx_seq_one_letter_code
_entity_poly.pdbx_strand_id
1 'polypeptide(L)'
;MTIPAELVADWEQLNARWQTSTLQPWLAILPNQLASGLSPERFGDLPRWRDALANLPALPTGSPQLTSARVGLSGEASPPTLSMLRAALMGLHPWRKGPFELCGLHVDTEWRSDWKWDRLEPVLESLAGKRVLDVGCGNGYHCWRMLGAGAAEVVGIDPTPLFILQFKALQRYLDQDHIHVLPLTLEAMPED
;
A
#
# COMPACT_ATOMS: atom_id res chain seq x y z
N MET A 1 -19.09 -14.52 0.97
CA MET A 1 -18.29 -13.79 -0.04
C MET A 1 -16.84 -14.18 0.15
N THR A 2 -16.03 -14.14 -0.91
CA THR A 2 -14.61 -14.52 -0.86
C THR A 2 -13.75 -13.27 -0.78
N ILE A 3 -12.74 -13.25 0.09
CA ILE A 3 -11.78 -12.15 0.18
C ILE A 3 -10.99 -12.06 -1.15
N PRO A 4 -10.81 -10.87 -1.73
CA PRO A 4 -10.02 -10.69 -2.95
C PRO A 4 -8.60 -11.22 -2.76
N ALA A 5 -8.05 -11.91 -3.77
CA ALA A 5 -6.74 -12.57 -3.69
C ALA A 5 -5.63 -11.61 -3.24
N GLU A 6 -5.71 -10.33 -3.64
CA GLU A 6 -4.74 -9.29 -3.29
C GLU A 6 -4.75 -8.88 -1.80
N LEU A 7 -5.81 -9.25 -1.08
CA LEU A 7 -6.08 -8.85 0.31
C LEU A 7 -6.12 -10.05 1.28
N VAL A 8 -5.88 -11.28 0.79
CA VAL A 8 -5.86 -12.47 1.64
C VAL A 8 -4.75 -12.38 2.67
N ALA A 9 -3.53 -12.00 2.25
CA ALA A 9 -2.39 -11.85 3.16
C ALA A 9 -2.65 -10.77 4.22
N ASP A 10 -3.25 -9.62 3.84
CA ASP A 10 -3.63 -8.59 4.81
C ASP A 10 -4.62 -9.13 5.84
N TRP A 11 -5.66 -9.82 5.37
CA TRP A 11 -6.64 -10.41 6.26
C TRP A 11 -5.99 -11.38 7.24
N GLU A 12 -5.13 -12.29 6.77
CA GLU A 12 -4.46 -13.27 7.62
C GLU A 12 -3.57 -12.59 8.68
N GLN A 13 -2.77 -11.61 8.25
CA GLN A 13 -1.87 -10.86 9.12
C GLN A 13 -2.65 -10.03 10.17
N LEU A 14 -3.68 -9.32 9.75
CA LEU A 14 -4.55 -8.53 10.63
C LEU A 14 -5.35 -9.43 11.56
N ASN A 15 -5.91 -10.52 11.05
CA ASN A 15 -6.67 -11.50 11.84
C ASN A 15 -5.78 -12.11 12.92
N ALA A 16 -4.52 -12.46 12.62
CA ALA A 16 -3.59 -12.95 13.63
C ALA A 16 -3.23 -11.88 14.66
N ARG A 17 -2.96 -10.64 14.22
CA ARG A 17 -2.46 -9.56 15.07
C ARG A 17 -3.53 -8.94 15.96
N TRP A 18 -4.76 -8.86 15.49
CA TRP A 18 -5.82 -8.11 16.19
C TRP A 18 -6.65 -8.95 17.14
N GLN A 19 -6.52 -10.30 17.16
CA GLN A 19 -7.28 -11.19 18.06
C GLN A 19 -7.27 -10.75 19.53
N THR A 20 -6.15 -10.21 20.01
CA THR A 20 -5.95 -9.85 21.42
C THR A 20 -5.93 -8.33 21.64
N SER A 21 -6.45 -7.56 20.69
CA SER A 21 -6.46 -6.10 20.72
C SER A 21 -7.88 -5.52 20.76
N THR A 22 -7.99 -4.22 20.99
CA THR A 22 -9.27 -3.48 20.90
C THR A 22 -9.89 -3.52 19.50
N LEU A 23 -9.13 -3.90 18.46
CA LEU A 23 -9.62 -4.03 17.09
C LEU A 23 -10.24 -5.41 16.79
N GLN A 24 -10.23 -6.34 17.74
CA GLN A 24 -10.80 -7.68 17.55
C GLN A 24 -12.25 -7.67 17.01
N PRO A 25 -13.17 -6.78 17.47
CA PRO A 25 -14.53 -6.73 16.92
C PRO A 25 -14.58 -6.40 15.43
N TRP A 26 -13.63 -5.61 14.92
CA TRP A 26 -13.57 -5.25 13.50
C TRP A 26 -13.34 -6.47 12.61
N LEU A 27 -12.62 -7.49 13.10
CA LEU A 27 -12.34 -8.72 12.37
C LEU A 27 -13.63 -9.45 11.93
N ALA A 28 -14.74 -9.27 12.65
CA ALA A 28 -16.01 -9.92 12.32
C ALA A 28 -16.62 -9.40 11.00
N ILE A 29 -16.41 -8.12 10.68
CA ILE A 29 -17.00 -7.47 9.49
C ILE A 29 -15.98 -7.27 8.37
N LEU A 30 -14.68 -7.20 8.70
CA LEU A 30 -13.62 -6.86 7.76
C LEU A 30 -13.62 -7.71 6.48
N PRO A 31 -13.76 -9.06 6.50
CA PRO A 31 -13.79 -9.86 5.28
C PRO A 31 -14.84 -9.41 4.25
N ASN A 32 -16.03 -9.02 4.72
CA ASN A 32 -17.10 -8.55 3.85
C ASN A 32 -16.77 -7.17 3.26
N GLN A 33 -16.14 -6.31 4.06
CA GLN A 33 -15.72 -4.99 3.61
C GLN A 33 -14.62 -5.08 2.56
N LEU A 34 -13.63 -5.96 2.73
CA LEU A 34 -12.59 -6.23 1.74
C LEU A 34 -13.17 -6.74 0.43
N ALA A 35 -14.12 -7.69 0.49
CA ALA A 35 -14.80 -8.22 -0.68
C ALA A 35 -15.60 -7.15 -1.45
N SER A 36 -16.32 -6.28 -0.75
CA SER A 36 -17.07 -5.18 -1.36
C SER A 36 -16.14 -4.09 -1.95
N GLY A 37 -14.98 -3.90 -1.34
CA GLY A 37 -14.02 -2.87 -1.70
C GLY A 37 -13.22 -3.15 -2.99
N LEU A 38 -13.05 -4.41 -3.39
CA LEU A 38 -12.42 -4.81 -4.66
C LEU A 38 -13.31 -5.77 -5.48
N SER A 39 -14.56 -5.36 -5.72
CA SER A 39 -15.54 -6.08 -6.54
C SER A 39 -15.48 -5.67 -8.02
N PRO A 40 -15.21 -6.59 -8.97
CA PRO A 40 -15.28 -6.32 -10.41
C PRO A 40 -16.66 -5.86 -10.89
N GLU A 41 -17.72 -6.30 -10.22
CA GLU A 41 -19.11 -5.92 -10.52
C GLU A 41 -19.35 -4.42 -10.26
N ARG A 42 -18.63 -3.85 -9.28
CA ARG A 42 -18.70 -2.43 -8.92
C ARG A 42 -17.68 -1.58 -9.67
N PHE A 43 -16.53 -2.15 -10.07
CA PHE A 43 -15.40 -1.39 -10.60
C PHE A 43 -14.93 -1.97 -11.95
N GLY A 44 -15.42 -1.39 -13.06
CA GLY A 44 -15.16 -1.90 -14.42
C GLY A 44 -13.70 -1.90 -14.86
N ASP A 45 -12.86 -1.00 -14.33
CA ASP A 45 -11.42 -0.96 -14.62
C ASP A 45 -10.60 -1.99 -13.81
N LEU A 46 -11.18 -2.60 -12.77
CA LEU A 46 -10.46 -3.48 -11.85
C LEU A 46 -9.76 -4.66 -12.55
N PRO A 47 -10.38 -5.36 -13.52
CA PRO A 47 -9.69 -6.42 -14.27
C PRO A 47 -8.41 -5.92 -14.95
N ARG A 48 -8.45 -4.75 -15.60
CA ARG A 48 -7.30 -4.16 -16.28
C ARG A 48 -6.16 -3.84 -15.31
N TRP A 49 -6.47 -3.33 -14.12
CA TRP A 49 -5.45 -3.07 -13.09
C TRP A 49 -4.88 -4.36 -12.49
N ARG A 50 -5.68 -5.42 -12.36
CA ARG A 50 -5.21 -6.74 -11.95
C ARG A 50 -4.24 -7.34 -12.96
N ASP A 51 -4.54 -7.20 -14.25
CA ASP A 51 -3.63 -7.64 -15.32
C ASP A 51 -2.29 -6.89 -15.24
N ALA A 52 -2.32 -5.57 -14.96
CA ALA A 52 -1.11 -4.78 -14.76
C ALA A 52 -0.29 -5.29 -13.56
N LEU A 53 -0.95 -5.61 -12.44
CA LEU A 53 -0.30 -6.17 -11.24
C LEU A 53 0.29 -7.56 -11.49
N ALA A 54 -0.42 -8.41 -12.25
CA ALA A 54 0.04 -9.75 -12.61
C ALA A 54 1.28 -9.73 -13.52
N ASN A 55 1.39 -8.71 -14.38
CA ASN A 55 2.51 -8.52 -15.30
C ASN A 55 3.76 -7.89 -14.66
N LEU A 56 3.75 -7.62 -13.34
CA LEU A 56 4.92 -7.17 -12.61
C LEU A 56 6.04 -8.22 -12.68
N PRO A 57 7.24 -7.87 -13.19
CA PRO A 57 8.34 -8.82 -13.31
C PRO A 57 8.95 -9.15 -11.94
N ALA A 58 9.68 -10.26 -11.87
CA ALA A 58 10.61 -10.46 -10.76
C ALA A 58 11.71 -9.39 -10.80
N LEU A 59 12.09 -8.88 -9.63
CA LEU A 59 13.19 -7.92 -9.46
C LEU A 59 14.38 -8.63 -8.80
N PRO A 60 15.62 -8.13 -9.01
CA PRO A 60 16.77 -8.62 -8.27
C PRO A 60 16.61 -8.40 -6.76
N THR A 61 17.40 -9.13 -5.97
CA THR A 61 17.44 -8.92 -4.52
C THR A 61 17.85 -7.48 -4.20
N GLY A 62 17.07 -6.85 -3.33
CA GLY A 62 17.32 -5.50 -2.82
C GLY A 62 16.87 -5.38 -1.37
N SER A 63 16.99 -4.18 -0.82
CA SER A 63 16.55 -3.87 0.54
C SER A 63 15.50 -2.77 0.50
N PRO A 64 14.35 -2.93 1.19
CA PRO A 64 13.34 -1.88 1.28
C PRO A 64 13.93 -0.57 1.81
N GLN A 65 13.56 0.53 1.16
CA GLN A 65 13.95 1.90 1.48
C GLN A 65 12.67 2.65 1.85
N LEU A 66 12.38 2.74 3.16
CA LEU A 66 11.14 3.33 3.66
C LEU A 66 11.33 4.74 4.24
N THR A 67 12.56 5.10 4.60
CA THR A 67 12.90 6.41 5.17
C THR A 67 13.35 7.41 4.11
N SER A 68 13.64 6.96 2.90
CA SER A 68 14.01 7.80 1.76
C SER A 68 12.79 8.56 1.20
N ALA A 69 13.06 9.72 0.59
CA ALA A 69 12.04 10.48 -0.14
C ALA A 69 11.36 9.63 -1.23
N ARG A 70 12.15 8.82 -1.94
CA ARG A 70 11.66 7.80 -2.87
C ARG A 70 11.52 6.49 -2.12
N VAL A 71 10.28 6.12 -1.77
CA VAL A 71 10.01 4.84 -1.13
C VAL A 71 10.19 3.74 -2.18
N GLY A 72 10.84 2.62 -1.82
CA GLY A 72 10.86 1.47 -2.71
C GLY A 72 11.99 0.50 -2.41
N LEU A 73 12.54 -0.15 -3.43
CA LEU A 73 13.48 -1.27 -3.28
C LEU A 73 14.83 -0.87 -3.87
N SER A 74 15.92 -1.03 -3.10
CA SER A 74 17.27 -0.77 -3.61
C SER A 74 17.70 -1.77 -4.69
N GLY A 75 18.84 -1.51 -5.31
CA GLY A 75 19.45 -2.37 -6.33
C GLY A 75 19.28 -1.83 -7.75
N GLU A 76 19.75 -2.60 -8.72
CA GLU A 76 19.70 -2.25 -10.15
C GLU A 76 19.17 -3.42 -10.96
N ALA A 77 18.04 -3.23 -11.63
CA ALA A 77 17.50 -4.20 -12.56
C ALA A 77 18.03 -3.96 -13.98
N SER A 78 18.08 -5.03 -14.78
CA SER A 78 18.51 -4.94 -16.18
C SER A 78 17.57 -4.05 -17.01
N PRO A 79 18.04 -3.40 -18.10
CA PRO A 79 17.18 -2.58 -18.95
C PRO A 79 15.90 -3.29 -19.47
N PRO A 80 15.94 -4.57 -19.89
CA PRO A 80 14.72 -5.32 -20.22
C PRO A 80 13.75 -5.44 -19.04
N THR A 81 14.23 -5.77 -17.84
CA THR A 81 13.42 -5.85 -16.63
C THR A 81 12.79 -4.49 -16.28
N LEU A 82 13.56 -3.40 -16.36
CA LEU A 82 13.06 -2.04 -16.13
C LEU A 82 11.98 -1.65 -17.14
N SER A 83 12.11 -2.07 -18.40
CA SER A 83 11.09 -1.84 -19.44
C SER A 83 9.78 -2.57 -19.12
N MET A 84 9.86 -3.84 -18.70
CA MET A 84 8.69 -4.62 -18.29
C MET A 84 8.03 -4.03 -17.05
N LEU A 85 8.84 -3.68 -16.04
CA LEU A 85 8.38 -3.06 -14.80
C LEU A 85 7.66 -1.74 -15.11
N ARG A 86 8.25 -0.88 -15.94
CA ARG A 86 7.63 0.38 -16.38
C ARG A 86 6.28 0.12 -17.06
N ALA A 87 6.22 -0.82 -18.01
CA ALA A 87 4.97 -1.13 -18.71
C ALA A 87 3.86 -1.59 -17.75
N ALA A 88 4.18 -2.47 -16.81
CA ALA A 88 3.24 -2.94 -15.79
C ALA A 88 2.77 -1.78 -14.88
N LEU A 89 3.69 -0.96 -14.35
CA LEU A 89 3.34 0.19 -13.51
C LEU A 89 2.55 1.28 -14.27
N MET A 90 2.81 1.44 -15.58
CA MET A 90 2.01 2.30 -16.45
C MET A 90 0.55 1.84 -16.54
N GLY A 91 0.30 0.53 -16.47
CA GLY A 91 -1.05 -0.04 -16.40
C GLY A 91 -1.83 0.41 -15.16
N LEU A 92 -1.12 0.80 -14.10
CA LEU A 92 -1.67 1.37 -12.85
C LEU A 92 -1.68 2.90 -12.83
N HIS A 93 -1.55 3.58 -13.98
CA HIS A 93 -1.75 5.04 -14.02
C HIS A 93 -3.19 5.46 -13.73
N PRO A 94 -3.40 6.67 -13.18
CA PRO A 94 -2.36 7.66 -12.80
C PRO A 94 -1.75 7.43 -11.41
N TRP A 95 -0.43 7.65 -11.27
CA TRP A 95 0.26 7.69 -9.97
C TRP A 95 0.29 9.11 -9.41
N ARG A 96 -0.47 9.35 -8.34
CA ARG A 96 -0.63 10.70 -7.77
C ARG A 96 0.33 10.99 -6.63
N LYS A 97 0.38 10.15 -5.58
CA LYS A 97 1.24 10.37 -4.39
C LYS A 97 2.54 9.55 -4.53
N GLY A 98 3.68 10.16 -4.21
CA GLY A 98 5.00 9.54 -4.31
C GLY A 98 6.11 10.55 -3.97
N PRO A 99 7.34 10.37 -4.48
CA PRO A 99 7.75 9.42 -5.51
C PRO A 99 8.08 8.00 -5.01
N PHE A 100 8.27 7.06 -5.95
CA PHE A 100 8.81 5.73 -5.67
C PHE A 100 10.07 5.41 -6.48
N GLU A 101 10.84 4.42 -6.03
CA GLU A 101 12.01 3.88 -6.76
C GLU A 101 12.15 2.37 -6.59
N LEU A 102 12.09 1.62 -7.70
CA LEU A 102 12.18 0.15 -7.69
C LEU A 102 13.36 -0.31 -8.53
N CYS A 103 14.45 -0.72 -7.88
CA CYS A 103 15.67 -1.22 -8.48
C CYS A 103 16.21 -0.34 -9.64
N GLY A 104 16.19 0.97 -9.45
CA GLY A 104 16.61 1.97 -10.44
C GLY A 104 15.50 2.55 -11.32
N LEU A 105 14.27 2.00 -11.27
CA LEU A 105 13.12 2.63 -11.92
C LEU A 105 12.53 3.72 -11.03
N HIS A 106 12.70 4.98 -11.40
CA HIS A 106 12.00 6.09 -10.78
C HIS A 106 10.54 6.17 -11.27
N VAL A 107 9.60 6.10 -10.33
CA VAL A 107 8.18 6.40 -10.55
C VAL A 107 7.95 7.84 -10.09
N ASP A 108 8.02 8.76 -11.05
CA ASP A 108 7.74 10.17 -10.83
C ASP A 108 6.22 10.37 -10.80
N THR A 109 5.73 10.91 -9.69
CA THR A 109 4.30 11.03 -9.39
C THR A 109 3.85 12.47 -9.43
N GLU A 110 2.55 12.71 -9.64
CA GLU A 110 1.98 14.07 -9.69
C GLU A 110 2.39 14.93 -8.48
N TRP A 111 2.39 14.35 -7.28
CA TRP A 111 2.71 15.04 -6.04
C TRP A 111 4.06 14.63 -5.49
N ARG A 112 4.84 15.64 -5.10
CA ARG A 112 5.98 15.52 -4.18
C ARG A 112 5.49 15.34 -2.74
N SER A 113 4.92 14.17 -2.47
CA SER A 113 4.42 13.80 -1.14
C SER A 113 5.54 13.70 -0.11
N ASP A 114 6.77 13.44 -0.56
CA ASP A 114 8.00 13.54 0.22
C ASP A 114 8.19 14.92 0.83
N TRP A 115 8.01 16.00 0.07
CA TRP A 115 8.17 17.37 0.60
C TRP A 115 7.16 17.70 1.69
N LYS A 116 5.96 17.12 1.62
CA LYS A 116 4.97 17.25 2.68
C LYS A 116 5.44 16.50 3.93
N TRP A 117 5.91 15.27 3.74
CA TRP A 117 6.40 14.45 4.83
C TRP A 117 7.60 15.10 5.54
N ASP A 118 8.59 15.60 4.80
CA ASP A 118 9.79 16.21 5.37
C ASP A 118 9.48 17.48 6.20
N ARG A 119 8.35 18.14 5.94
CA ARG A 119 7.84 19.24 6.79
C ARG A 119 7.10 18.75 8.03
N LEU A 120 6.46 17.59 7.97
CA LEU A 120 5.64 17.05 9.06
C LEU A 120 6.46 16.20 10.02
N GLU A 121 7.30 15.30 9.53
CA GLU A 121 8.07 14.34 10.34
C GLU A 121 8.81 14.97 11.53
N PRO A 122 9.51 16.11 11.41
CA PRO A 122 10.22 16.70 12.55
C PRO A 122 9.31 17.27 13.65
N VAL A 123 8.03 17.53 13.35
CA VAL A 123 7.07 18.12 14.30
C VAL A 123 6.01 17.14 14.78
N LEU A 124 5.95 15.95 14.19
CA LEU A 124 5.11 14.87 14.68
C LEU A 124 5.68 14.33 16.00
N GLU A 125 4.81 13.90 16.90
CA GLU A 125 5.24 13.03 17.97
C GLU A 125 5.88 11.77 17.38
N SER A 126 6.89 11.23 18.07
CA SER A 126 7.53 9.98 17.64
C SER A 126 6.49 8.91 17.33
N LEU A 127 6.65 8.28 16.15
CA LEU A 127 5.81 7.17 15.71
C LEU A 127 6.31 5.83 16.26
N ALA A 128 7.48 5.80 16.90
CA ALA A 128 8.09 4.59 17.45
C ALA A 128 7.10 3.79 18.32
N GLY A 129 6.80 2.56 17.92
CA GLY A 129 5.92 1.67 18.66
C GLY A 129 4.42 1.98 18.54
N LYS A 130 4.02 3.02 17.80
CA LYS A 130 2.61 3.41 17.64
C LYS A 130 1.93 2.58 16.54
N ARG A 131 0.65 2.28 16.75
CA ARG A 131 -0.27 1.85 15.69
C ARG A 131 -0.91 3.10 15.08
N VAL A 132 -0.82 3.25 13.76
CA VAL A 132 -1.25 4.46 13.05
C VAL A 132 -2.35 4.13 12.05
N LEU A 133 -3.38 4.98 11.99
CA LEU A 133 -4.40 4.97 10.95
C LEU A 133 -4.20 6.19 10.03
N ASP A 134 -4.05 5.97 8.73
CA ASP A 134 -3.99 7.03 7.70
C ASP A 134 -5.29 7.04 6.88
N VAL A 135 -6.13 8.04 7.10
CA VAL A 135 -7.45 8.17 6.47
C VAL A 135 -7.34 8.92 5.15
N GLY A 136 -7.84 8.35 4.06
CA GLY A 136 -7.64 8.94 2.72
C GLY A 136 -6.19 8.84 2.28
N CYS A 137 -5.55 7.71 2.63
CA CYS A 137 -4.12 7.48 2.42
C CYS A 137 -3.74 7.48 0.92
N GLY A 138 -4.69 7.36 0.00
CA GLY A 138 -4.40 7.16 -1.42
C GLY A 138 -3.65 5.84 -1.61
N ASN A 139 -2.57 5.87 -2.38
CA ASN A 139 -1.76 4.66 -2.65
C ASN A 139 -0.79 4.25 -1.52
N GLY A 140 -0.94 4.85 -0.33
CA GLY A 140 -0.17 4.49 0.85
C GLY A 140 1.25 5.05 0.92
N TYR A 141 1.65 6.01 0.08
CA TYR A 141 2.99 6.63 0.17
C TYR A 141 3.37 7.04 1.60
N HIS A 142 2.47 7.77 2.29
CA HIS A 142 2.72 8.21 3.67
C HIS A 142 2.67 7.05 4.67
N CYS A 143 1.86 6.01 4.42
CA CYS A 143 1.89 4.81 5.24
C CYS A 143 3.28 4.17 5.28
N TRP A 144 3.96 4.09 4.12
CA TRP A 144 5.33 3.57 4.04
C TRP A 144 6.33 4.42 4.84
N ARG A 145 6.23 5.74 4.72
CA ARG A 145 7.10 6.67 5.47
C ARG A 145 6.86 6.54 6.98
N MET A 146 5.62 6.40 7.42
CA MET A 146 5.27 6.18 8.83
C MET A 146 5.83 4.85 9.35
N LEU A 147 5.79 3.78 8.55
CA LEU A 147 6.42 2.51 8.91
C LEU A 147 7.95 2.68 9.01
N GLY A 148 8.57 3.34 8.04
CA GLY A 148 10.00 3.67 8.06
C GLY A 148 10.42 4.53 9.26
N ALA A 149 9.53 5.39 9.75
CA ALA A 149 9.72 6.21 10.96
C ALA A 149 9.49 5.45 12.27
N GLY A 150 9.28 4.12 12.23
CA GLY A 150 9.24 3.25 13.40
C GLY A 150 7.85 2.93 13.96
N ALA A 151 6.77 3.25 13.23
CA ALA A 151 5.45 2.77 13.59
C ALA A 151 5.44 1.24 13.75
N ALA A 152 4.77 0.73 14.79
CA ALA A 152 4.64 -0.71 15.01
C ALA A 152 3.66 -1.36 14.02
N GLU A 153 2.69 -0.58 13.54
CA GLU A 153 1.72 -0.99 12.53
C GLU A 153 1.14 0.26 11.88
N VAL A 154 0.94 0.23 10.56
CA VAL A 154 0.28 1.29 9.82
C VAL A 154 -0.87 0.73 8.99
N VAL A 155 -2.08 1.24 9.21
CA VAL A 155 -3.26 0.89 8.41
C VAL A 155 -3.69 2.15 7.66
N GLY A 156 -3.65 2.10 6.34
CA GLY A 156 -4.29 3.10 5.49
C GLY A 156 -5.70 2.65 5.11
N ILE A 157 -6.62 3.61 4.98
CA ILE A 157 -7.92 3.38 4.36
C ILE A 157 -8.14 4.34 3.19
N ASP A 158 -8.62 3.81 2.07
CA ASP A 158 -9.07 4.58 0.92
C ASP A 158 -10.06 3.72 0.09
N PRO A 159 -11.20 4.24 -0.35
CA PRO A 159 -12.18 3.43 -1.09
C PRO A 159 -11.80 3.18 -2.57
N THR A 160 -10.69 3.74 -3.06
CA THR A 160 -10.34 3.74 -4.49
C THR A 160 -9.54 2.48 -4.87
N PRO A 161 -10.07 1.53 -5.67
CA PRO A 161 -9.40 0.26 -5.97
C PRO A 161 -8.02 0.42 -6.62
N LEU A 162 -7.87 1.41 -7.51
CA LEU A 162 -6.58 1.71 -8.15
C LEU A 162 -5.48 1.97 -7.10
N PHE A 163 -5.79 2.72 -6.05
CA PHE A 163 -4.80 3.05 -5.03
C PHE A 163 -4.41 1.83 -4.19
N ILE A 164 -5.36 0.92 -3.94
CA ILE A 164 -5.07 -0.36 -3.29
C ILE A 164 -4.12 -1.19 -4.15
N LEU A 165 -4.37 -1.29 -5.45
CA LEU A 165 -3.51 -2.06 -6.35
C LEU A 165 -2.14 -1.40 -6.58
N GLN A 166 -2.05 -0.06 -6.55
CA GLN A 166 -0.78 0.65 -6.51
C GLN A 166 0.02 0.30 -5.24
N PHE A 167 -0.63 0.31 -4.07
CA PHE A 167 0.00 -0.13 -2.83
C PHE A 167 0.47 -1.58 -2.93
N LYS A 168 -0.36 -2.48 -3.48
CA LYS A 168 0.00 -3.91 -3.66
C LYS A 168 1.16 -4.11 -4.63
N ALA A 169 1.29 -3.28 -5.65
CA ALA A 169 2.43 -3.31 -6.55
C ALA A 169 3.76 -3.03 -5.81
N LEU A 170 3.76 -2.10 -4.84
CA LEU A 170 4.94 -1.85 -4.00
C LEU A 170 5.12 -2.97 -2.97
N GLN A 171 4.06 -3.38 -2.28
CA GLN A 171 4.13 -4.43 -1.26
C GLN A 171 4.68 -5.75 -1.80
N ARG A 172 4.41 -6.11 -3.07
CA ARG A 172 5.01 -7.27 -3.74
C ARG A 172 6.54 -7.30 -3.66
N TYR A 173 7.18 -6.13 -3.63
CA TYR A 173 8.64 -6.00 -3.65
C TYR A 173 9.22 -5.59 -2.30
N LEU A 174 8.46 -4.86 -1.49
CA LEU A 174 8.91 -4.38 -0.19
C LEU A 174 8.66 -5.38 0.93
N ASP A 175 7.64 -6.23 0.79
CA ASP A 175 7.35 -7.37 1.66
C ASP A 175 7.36 -6.97 3.14
N GLN A 176 6.44 -6.07 3.53
CA GLN A 176 6.36 -5.54 4.89
C GLN A 176 5.04 -5.94 5.56
N ASP A 177 5.09 -6.80 6.57
CA ASP A 177 3.88 -7.36 7.18
C ASP A 177 3.12 -6.40 8.12
N HIS A 178 3.71 -5.25 8.44
CA HIS A 178 3.19 -4.29 9.42
C HIS A 178 2.51 -3.08 8.78
N ILE A 179 2.21 -3.15 7.48
CA ILE A 179 1.56 -2.08 6.73
C ILE A 179 0.48 -2.63 5.82
N HIS A 180 -0.69 -2.00 5.89
CA HIS A 180 -1.86 -2.41 5.14
C HIS A 180 -2.54 -1.19 4.55
N VAL A 181 -3.15 -1.34 3.37
CA VAL A 181 -4.04 -0.33 2.79
C VAL A 181 -5.33 -1.02 2.38
N LEU A 182 -6.43 -0.64 3.04
CA LEU A 182 -7.72 -1.33 2.95
C LEU A 182 -8.72 -0.52 2.11
N PRO A 183 -9.55 -1.16 1.28
CA PRO A 183 -10.50 -0.52 0.36
C PRO A 183 -11.75 0.02 1.07
N LEU A 184 -11.56 0.91 2.05
CA LEU A 184 -12.60 1.35 2.99
C LEU A 184 -12.75 2.87 3.01
N THR A 185 -13.98 3.34 3.26
CA THR A 185 -14.22 4.72 3.66
C THR A 185 -14.11 4.86 5.18
N LEU A 186 -14.03 6.09 5.70
CA LEU A 186 -14.01 6.33 7.14
C LEU A 186 -15.32 5.86 7.80
N GLU A 187 -16.46 6.07 7.15
CA GLU A 187 -17.78 5.71 7.64
C GLU A 187 -18.02 4.19 7.68
N ALA A 188 -17.17 3.41 7.00
CA ALA A 188 -17.22 1.96 7.06
C ALA A 188 -16.49 1.40 8.30
N MET A 189 -15.80 2.22 9.08
CA MET A 189 -15.21 1.78 10.34
C MET A 189 -16.31 1.31 11.31
N PRO A 190 -16.06 0.27 12.14
CA PRO A 190 -17.01 -0.11 13.18
C PRO A 190 -17.27 1.07 14.13
N GLU A 191 -18.53 1.21 14.57
CA GLU A 191 -18.91 2.11 15.67
C GLU A 191 -18.41 1.55 17.00
N ASP A 192 -18.17 2.45 17.97
CA ASP A 192 -17.69 2.12 19.33
C ASP A 192 -18.68 1.23 20.12
#